data_AF-A0A453ML08-F1
#
_entry.id   AF-A0A453ML08-F1
#
_cell.length_a   1.000
_cell.length_b   1.000
_cell.length_c   1.000
_cell.angle_alpha   90.00
_cell.angle_beta   90.00
_cell.angle_gamma   90.00
#
_symmetry.space_group_name_H-M   'P 1'
#
loop_
_entity.id
_entity.type
_entity.pdbx_description
1 polymer ?
#
loop_
_entity_poly.entity_id
_entity_poly.type
_entity_poly.pdbx_seq_one_letter_code
_entity_poly.pdbx_strand_id
1 'polypeptide(L)'
;MKILETGISTVPIIYSSSTDGSFPQLLHLASLSGILKCICRYFKNSTGSLPILNQPVCSIPLGTWVPKIGEPNGHPLAMLRPNTSLSSALNLLVQAGVSSIPIVDDNDSLIDTYSRSDITALAKDKVYTHIRLDEMTIHQALQLGQDANSPFGLFNGQRCQMCLRSDPLLKVMERLANPGVRRVFIVEAGSKRVEGVIS
;
A
#
# COMPACT_ATOMS: atom_id res chain seq x y z
N MET A 1 3.90 21.49 2.89
CA MET A 1 3.12 20.93 1.76
C MET A 1 2.08 20.00 2.38
N LYS A 2 0.79 20.39 2.40
CA LYS A 2 -0.26 19.79 3.27
C LYS A 2 -0.34 18.26 3.29
N ILE A 3 0.03 17.57 2.19
CA ILE A 3 0.08 16.10 2.11
C ILE A 3 1.04 15.48 3.14
N LEU A 4 2.25 16.06 3.29
CA LEU A 4 3.29 15.53 4.18
C LEU A 4 2.97 15.78 5.66
N GLU A 5 2.18 16.81 5.96
CA GLU A 5 1.86 17.24 7.32
C GLU A 5 0.60 16.57 7.88
N THR A 6 -0.28 16.04 7.02
CA THR A 6 -1.61 15.54 7.42
C THR A 6 -1.75 14.02 7.40
N GLY A 7 -0.73 13.28 6.94
CA GLY A 7 -0.80 11.82 6.80
C GLY A 7 -1.83 11.35 5.74
N ILE A 8 -2.25 12.24 4.84
CA ILE A 8 -3.24 11.95 3.80
C ILE A 8 -2.53 11.71 2.46
N SER A 9 -3.00 10.73 1.69
CA SER A 9 -2.38 10.36 0.42
C SER A 9 -2.91 11.13 -0.82
N THR A 10 -3.98 11.89 -0.64
CA THR A 10 -4.70 12.61 -1.71
C THR A 10 -5.27 13.92 -1.16
N VAL A 11 -5.06 15.03 -1.85
CA VAL A 11 -5.58 16.35 -1.45
C VAL A 11 -6.32 17.00 -2.63
N PRO A 12 -7.51 17.60 -2.38
CA PRO A 12 -8.22 18.34 -3.41
C PRO A 12 -7.50 19.66 -3.71
N ILE A 13 -7.27 19.92 -5.00
CA ILE A 13 -6.88 21.22 -5.52
C ILE A 13 -8.17 21.98 -5.80
N ILE A 14 -8.40 23.02 -5.01
CA ILE A 14 -9.61 23.83 -5.07
C ILE A 14 -9.21 25.24 -5.51
N TYR A 15 -10.05 25.83 -6.34
CA TYR A 15 -9.95 27.22 -6.77
C TYR A 15 -11.23 27.96 -6.38
N SER A 16 -11.09 29.17 -5.87
CA SER A 16 -12.19 30.10 -5.69
C SER A 16 -11.78 31.43 -6.32
N SER A 17 -12.65 31.99 -7.15
CA SER A 17 -12.44 33.28 -7.80
C SER A 17 -12.75 34.46 -6.89
N SER A 18 -13.40 34.22 -5.75
CA SER A 18 -13.75 35.26 -4.78
C SER A 18 -12.75 35.28 -3.62
N THR A 19 -12.48 36.47 -3.09
CA THR A 19 -11.54 36.67 -1.98
C THR A 19 -12.07 36.14 -0.65
N ASP A 20 -13.38 35.92 -0.54
CA ASP A 20 -14.07 35.35 0.62
C ASP A 20 -14.11 33.81 0.63
N GLY A 21 -13.62 33.16 -0.44
CA GLY A 21 -13.63 31.70 -0.57
C GLY A 21 -15.00 31.10 -0.90
N SER A 22 -15.99 31.92 -1.27
CA SER A 22 -17.29 31.44 -1.74
C SER A 22 -17.17 30.69 -3.09
N PHE A 23 -18.08 29.74 -3.32
CA PHE A 23 -18.13 28.89 -4.54
C PHE A 23 -16.81 28.17 -4.91
N PRO A 24 -16.23 27.36 -3.99
CA PRO A 24 -15.02 26.60 -4.30
C PRO A 24 -15.26 25.59 -5.42
N GLN A 25 -14.46 25.68 -6.49
CA GLN A 25 -14.43 24.72 -7.58
C GLN A 25 -13.31 23.70 -7.36
N LEU A 26 -13.67 22.41 -7.36
CA LEU A 26 -12.68 21.32 -7.36
C LEU A 26 -12.03 21.25 -8.75
N LEU A 27 -10.73 21.55 -8.83
CA LEU A 27 -9.96 21.44 -10.06
C LEU A 27 -9.38 20.05 -10.27
N HIS A 28 -8.83 19.45 -9.21
CA HIS A 28 -8.14 18.16 -9.31
C HIS A 28 -8.03 17.45 -7.95
N LEU A 29 -7.77 16.14 -7.97
CA LEU A 29 -7.38 15.36 -6.80
C LEU A 29 -5.91 14.96 -6.94
N ALA A 30 -5.02 15.74 -6.33
CA ALA A 30 -3.59 15.42 -6.34
C ALA A 30 -3.31 14.26 -5.38
N SER A 31 -2.71 13.18 -5.89
CA SER A 31 -2.35 12.00 -5.10
C SER A 31 -0.85 11.76 -5.08
N LEU A 32 -0.37 11.06 -4.04
CA LEU A 32 1.03 10.61 -3.97
C LEU A 32 1.43 9.77 -5.19
N SER A 33 0.57 8.86 -5.64
CA SER A 33 0.85 8.06 -6.84
C SER A 33 0.97 8.92 -8.10
N GLY A 34 0.15 9.98 -8.23
CA GLY A 34 0.24 10.93 -9.35
C GLY A 34 1.52 11.76 -9.32
N ILE A 35 1.94 12.20 -8.13
CA ILE A 35 3.20 12.92 -7.92
C ILE A 35 4.38 11.99 -8.26
N LEU A 36 4.41 10.78 -7.72
CA LEU A 36 5.45 9.79 -8.01
C LEU A 36 5.51 9.46 -9.50
N LYS A 37 4.36 9.30 -10.17
CA LYS A 37 4.30 9.08 -11.62
C LYS A 37 4.94 10.23 -12.40
N CYS A 38 4.70 11.47 -11.98
CA CYS A 38 5.32 12.64 -12.59
C CYS A 38 6.83 12.65 -12.41
N ILE A 39 7.31 12.37 -11.18
CA ILE A 39 8.74 12.29 -10.85
C ILE A 39 9.41 11.18 -11.66
N CYS A 40 8.87 9.96 -11.65
CA CYS A 40 9.42 8.83 -12.39
C CYS A 40 9.51 9.14 -13.89
N ARG A 41 8.46 9.75 -14.47
CA ARG A 41 8.45 10.16 -15.87
C ARG A 41 9.54 11.18 -16.20
N TYR A 42 9.74 12.17 -15.31
CA TYR A 42 10.73 13.22 -15.52
C TYR A 42 12.16 12.68 -15.45
N PHE A 43 12.47 11.85 -14.45
CA PHE A 43 13.82 11.35 -14.22
C PHE A 43 14.16 10.06 -14.98
N LYS A 44 13.19 9.44 -15.68
CA LYS A 44 13.38 8.17 -16.42
C LYS A 44 14.62 8.18 -17.33
N ASN A 45 14.86 9.30 -17.99
CA ASN A 45 15.97 9.47 -18.95
C ASN A 45 17.11 10.34 -18.38
N SER A 46 17.07 10.68 -17.10
CA SER A 46 18.01 11.61 -16.45
C SER A 46 18.32 11.20 -15.02
N THR A 47 18.54 9.89 -14.80
CA THR A 47 18.83 9.34 -13.48
C THR A 47 20.15 9.87 -12.89
N GLY A 48 21.07 10.37 -13.73
CA GLY A 48 22.29 11.06 -13.29
C GLY A 48 22.03 12.36 -12.51
N SER A 49 20.86 12.98 -12.67
CA SER A 49 20.47 14.17 -11.91
C SER A 49 19.97 13.85 -10.49
N LEU A 50 19.60 12.59 -10.22
CA LEU A 50 19.12 12.16 -8.91
C LEU A 50 19.69 10.76 -8.57
N PRO A 51 20.98 10.67 -8.20
CA PRO A 51 21.68 9.39 -8.02
C PRO A 51 21.05 8.45 -6.98
N ILE A 52 20.36 9.01 -5.98
CA ILE A 52 19.62 8.24 -4.97
C ILE A 52 18.58 7.30 -5.58
N LEU A 53 18.05 7.61 -6.76
CA LEU A 53 17.08 6.74 -7.47
C LEU A 53 17.68 5.39 -7.88
N ASN A 54 19.00 5.33 -8.08
CA ASN A 54 19.71 4.11 -8.45
C ASN A 54 20.26 3.35 -7.24
N GLN A 55 20.18 3.92 -6.03
CA GLN A 55 20.64 3.24 -4.83
C GLN A 55 19.68 2.12 -4.44
N PRO A 56 20.19 0.99 -3.91
CA PRO A 56 19.35 -0.09 -3.42
C PRO A 56 18.50 0.41 -2.26
N VAL A 57 17.24 -0.01 -2.19
CA VAL A 57 16.32 0.48 -1.14
C VAL A 57 16.77 0.16 0.27
N CYS A 58 17.55 -0.90 0.47
CA CYS A 58 18.10 -1.24 1.77
C CYS A 58 19.20 -0.28 2.28
N SER A 59 19.79 0.55 1.42
CA SER A 59 20.78 1.56 1.82
C SER A 59 20.15 2.90 2.19
N ILE A 60 18.83 3.02 2.05
CA ILE A 60 18.09 4.26 2.28
C ILE A 60 17.26 4.07 3.56
N PRO A 61 17.25 5.05 4.49
CA PRO A 61 16.43 4.97 5.70
C PRO A 61 14.94 5.25 5.36
N LEU A 62 14.35 4.41 4.53
CA LEU A 62 12.99 4.51 4.02
C LEU A 62 12.23 3.21 4.31
N GLY A 63 10.95 3.36 4.67
CA GLY A 63 10.05 2.24 4.94
C GLY A 63 10.15 1.70 6.36
N THR A 64 9.30 0.71 6.64
CA THR A 64 9.26 -0.02 7.92
C THR A 64 9.82 -1.41 7.68
N TRP A 65 10.81 -1.81 8.46
CA TRP A 65 11.54 -3.06 8.30
C TRP A 65 11.22 -4.01 9.44
N VAL A 66 11.29 -5.32 9.18
CA VAL A 66 11.24 -6.33 10.24
C VAL A 66 12.44 -6.10 11.18
N PRO A 67 12.23 -6.01 12.50
CA PRO A 67 13.31 -5.81 13.45
C PRO A 67 14.42 -6.85 13.32
N LYS A 68 15.67 -6.43 13.47
CA LYS A 68 16.77 -7.39 13.53
C LYS A 68 16.76 -8.12 14.86
N ILE A 69 17.17 -9.39 14.84
CA ILE A 69 17.32 -10.20 16.05
C ILE A 69 18.24 -9.46 17.02
N GLY A 70 17.73 -9.11 18.21
CA GLY A 70 18.47 -8.41 19.25
C GLY A 70 18.23 -6.89 19.34
N GLU A 71 17.36 -6.31 18.50
CA GLU A 71 16.96 -4.90 18.65
C GLU A 71 15.88 -4.75 19.76
N PRO A 72 16.18 -4.08 20.88
CA PRO A 72 15.30 -4.04 22.05
C PRO A 72 14.02 -3.22 21.85
N ASN A 73 13.97 -2.34 20.85
CA ASN A 73 12.86 -1.39 20.61
C ASN A 73 12.23 -1.54 19.21
N GLY A 74 12.46 -2.66 18.52
CA GLY A 74 11.88 -2.90 17.21
C GLY A 74 10.40 -3.24 17.33
N HIS A 75 9.51 -2.34 16.91
CA HIS A 75 8.10 -2.68 16.75
C HIS A 75 7.95 -3.73 15.64
N PRO A 76 7.26 -4.85 15.89
CA PRO A 76 7.09 -5.89 14.88
C PRO A 76 6.27 -5.34 13.70
N LEU A 77 6.68 -5.72 12.48
CA LEU A 77 5.90 -5.41 11.29
C LEU A 77 4.56 -6.16 11.37
N ALA A 78 3.44 -5.44 11.25
CA ALA A 78 2.12 -6.06 11.25
C ALA A 78 2.00 -7.03 10.07
N MET A 79 1.56 -8.26 10.35
CA MET A 79 1.37 -9.33 9.38
C MET A 79 0.10 -10.12 9.72
N LEU A 80 -0.57 -10.65 8.71
CA LEU A 80 -1.77 -11.48 8.86
C LEU A 80 -1.52 -12.90 8.38
N ARG A 81 -2.21 -13.88 8.99
CA ARG A 81 -2.31 -15.24 8.46
C ARG A 81 -3.63 -15.42 7.67
N PRO A 82 -3.70 -16.26 6.62
CA PRO A 82 -4.92 -16.44 5.81
C PRO A 82 -6.18 -16.83 6.59
N ASN A 83 -6.00 -17.52 7.72
CA ASN A 83 -7.07 -17.96 8.62
C ASN A 83 -7.44 -16.93 9.69
N THR A 84 -6.78 -15.76 9.72
CA THR A 84 -7.12 -14.68 10.65
C THR A 84 -8.56 -14.24 10.42
N SER A 85 -9.32 -14.01 11.50
CA SER A 85 -10.68 -13.49 11.37
C SER A 85 -10.67 -12.09 10.76
N LEU A 86 -11.73 -11.78 10.01
CA LEU A 86 -11.90 -10.46 9.40
C LEU A 86 -11.95 -9.36 10.47
N SER A 87 -12.60 -9.60 11.61
CA SER A 87 -12.60 -8.68 12.75
C SER A 87 -11.20 -8.36 13.26
N SER A 88 -10.36 -9.37 13.45
CA SER A 88 -8.96 -9.19 13.90
C SER A 88 -8.13 -8.42 12.89
N ALA A 89 -8.31 -8.71 11.60
CA ALA A 89 -7.62 -7.99 10.52
C ALA A 89 -8.01 -6.51 10.44
N LEU A 90 -9.29 -6.20 10.60
CA LEU A 90 -9.79 -4.82 10.67
C LEU A 90 -9.23 -4.07 11.88
N ASN A 91 -9.22 -4.72 13.05
CA ASN A 91 -8.62 -4.15 14.26
C ASN A 91 -7.13 -3.88 14.08
N LEU A 92 -6.39 -4.81 13.46
CA LEU A 92 -4.97 -4.64 13.21
C LEU A 92 -4.68 -3.48 12.25
N LEU A 93 -5.51 -3.28 11.21
CA LEU A 93 -5.40 -2.11 10.31
C LEU A 93 -5.54 -0.78 11.08
N VAL A 94 -6.50 -0.71 11.99
CA VAL A 94 -6.75 0.49 12.81
C VAL A 94 -5.63 0.72 13.81
N GLN A 95 -5.23 -0.31 14.57
CA GLN A 95 -4.19 -0.24 15.59
C GLN A 95 -2.82 0.12 15.00
N ALA A 96 -2.45 -0.48 13.87
CA ALA A 96 -1.19 -0.18 13.20
C ALA A 96 -1.23 1.16 12.43
N GLY A 97 -2.40 1.78 12.24
CA GLY A 97 -2.54 3.01 11.46
C GLY A 97 -2.15 2.86 9.99
N VAL A 98 -2.20 1.63 9.46
CA VAL A 98 -1.78 1.31 8.10
C VAL A 98 -2.97 1.13 7.16
N SER A 99 -2.71 1.24 5.85
CA SER A 99 -3.72 1.15 4.80
C SER A 99 -3.85 -0.24 4.17
N SER A 100 -2.97 -1.16 4.55
CA SER A 100 -2.80 -2.51 4.03
C SER A 100 -1.76 -3.26 4.87
N ILE A 101 -1.97 -4.57 5.02
CA ILE A 101 -1.14 -5.48 5.81
C ILE A 101 -0.83 -6.70 4.94
N PRO A 102 0.43 -7.17 4.89
CA PRO A 102 0.79 -8.37 4.16
C PRO A 102 0.16 -9.61 4.82
N ILE A 103 -0.31 -10.53 3.98
CA ILE A 103 -0.76 -11.86 4.36
C ILE A 103 0.36 -12.83 4.04
N VAL A 104 0.77 -13.61 5.02
CA VAL A 104 1.95 -14.47 4.95
C VAL A 104 1.64 -15.91 5.37
N ASP A 105 2.38 -16.87 4.83
CA ASP A 105 2.34 -18.29 5.23
C ASP A 105 3.08 -18.54 6.54
N ASP A 106 3.14 -19.78 7.03
CA ASP A 106 3.83 -20.13 8.28
C ASP A 106 5.36 -19.90 8.25
N ASN A 107 5.95 -19.72 7.06
CA ASN A 107 7.36 -19.38 6.87
C ASN A 107 7.58 -17.86 6.68
N ASP A 108 6.56 -17.05 6.96
CA ASP A 108 6.52 -15.60 6.74
C ASP A 108 6.68 -15.17 5.27
N SER A 109 6.42 -16.09 4.34
CA SER A 109 6.45 -15.85 2.90
C SER A 109 5.18 -15.12 2.47
N LEU A 110 5.32 -14.05 1.70
CA LEU A 110 4.18 -13.25 1.24
C LEU A 110 3.27 -14.07 0.31
N ILE A 111 2.00 -14.18 0.70
CA ILE A 111 0.93 -14.81 -0.09
C ILE A 111 0.08 -13.73 -0.78
N ASP A 112 -0.46 -12.79 -0.01
CA ASP A 112 -1.38 -11.76 -0.51
C ASP A 112 -1.35 -10.50 0.41
N THR A 113 -2.28 -9.57 0.25
CA THR A 113 -2.40 -8.34 1.03
C THR A 113 -3.85 -8.05 1.34
N TYR A 114 -4.13 -7.65 2.57
CA TYR A 114 -5.44 -7.13 2.99
C TYR A 114 -5.35 -5.62 3.13
N SER A 115 -6.23 -4.87 2.46
CA SER A 115 -6.15 -3.41 2.34
C SER A 115 -7.48 -2.72 2.61
N ARG A 116 -7.43 -1.41 2.86
CA ARG A 116 -8.65 -0.59 3.01
C ARG A 116 -9.57 -0.63 1.78
N SER A 117 -9.02 -0.86 0.58
CA SER A 117 -9.82 -1.09 -0.63
C SER A 117 -10.63 -2.37 -0.60
N ASP A 118 -10.17 -3.39 0.12
CA ASP A 118 -10.89 -4.66 0.26
C ASP A 118 -12.11 -4.50 1.17
N ILE A 119 -12.02 -3.62 2.17
CA ILE A 119 -13.16 -3.22 3.00
C ILE A 119 -14.25 -2.57 2.13
N THR A 120 -13.87 -1.64 1.24
CA THR A 120 -14.82 -1.01 0.31
C THR A 120 -15.38 -2.01 -0.70
N ALA A 121 -14.61 -3.02 -1.11
CA ALA A 121 -15.10 -4.09 -1.97
C ALA A 121 -16.17 -4.94 -1.27
N LEU A 122 -16.03 -5.24 0.02
CA LEU A 122 -17.06 -5.92 0.81
C LEU A 122 -18.32 -5.07 1.04
N ALA A 123 -18.15 -3.74 1.05
CA ALA A 123 -19.26 -2.80 1.13
C ALA A 123 -20.08 -2.76 -0.18
N LYS A 124 -19.42 -3.04 -1.31
CA LYS A 124 -20.05 -3.18 -2.62
C LYS A 124 -21.08 -4.31 -2.55
N ASP A 125 -22.27 -4.05 -3.09
CA ASP A 125 -23.38 -5.01 -3.14
C ASP A 125 -23.93 -5.47 -1.77
N LYS A 126 -23.63 -4.72 -0.70
CA LYS A 126 -24.11 -4.97 0.67
C LYS A 126 -23.73 -6.34 1.25
N VAL A 127 -22.72 -7.00 0.69
CA VAL A 127 -22.26 -8.33 1.16
C VAL A 127 -21.89 -8.30 2.65
N TYR A 128 -21.30 -7.20 3.12
CA TYR A 128 -21.02 -6.96 4.54
C TYR A 128 -22.21 -7.16 5.49
N THR A 129 -23.45 -6.98 5.03
CA THR A 129 -24.64 -7.12 5.89
C THR A 129 -24.94 -8.57 6.25
N HIS A 130 -24.38 -9.53 5.51
CA HIS A 130 -24.58 -10.97 5.72
C HIS A 130 -23.31 -11.65 6.24
N ILE A 131 -22.24 -10.87 6.50
CA ILE A 131 -20.95 -11.37 6.98
C ILE A 131 -20.91 -11.30 8.51
N ARG A 132 -20.64 -12.44 9.14
CA ARG A 132 -20.24 -12.49 10.55
C ARG A 132 -18.72 -12.29 10.65
N LEU A 133 -18.29 -11.10 11.07
CA LEU A 133 -16.88 -10.67 11.04
C LEU A 133 -15.93 -11.59 11.81
N ASP A 134 -16.41 -12.24 12.88
CA ASP A 134 -15.60 -13.14 13.71
C ASP A 134 -15.45 -14.54 13.11
N GLU A 135 -16.38 -14.97 12.26
CA GLU A 135 -16.38 -16.30 11.64
C GLU A 135 -15.76 -16.28 10.24
N MET A 136 -15.81 -15.14 9.57
CA MET A 136 -15.24 -14.99 8.24
C MET A 136 -13.72 -14.82 8.33
N THR A 137 -12.99 -15.63 7.57
CA THR A 137 -11.54 -15.48 7.41
C THR A 137 -11.19 -14.43 6.36
N ILE A 138 -9.99 -13.84 6.46
CA ILE A 138 -9.52 -12.89 5.45
C ILE A 138 -9.45 -13.51 4.04
N HIS A 139 -9.11 -14.80 3.94
CA HIS A 139 -9.03 -15.48 2.65
C HIS A 139 -10.40 -15.53 1.96
N GLN A 140 -11.45 -15.89 2.71
CA GLN A 140 -12.83 -15.86 2.21
C GLN A 140 -13.28 -14.44 1.85
N ALA A 141 -12.90 -13.44 2.68
CA ALA A 141 -13.24 -12.04 2.43
C ALA A 141 -12.64 -11.53 1.11
N LEU A 142 -11.40 -11.91 0.83
CA LEU A 142 -10.73 -11.55 -0.43
C LEU A 142 -11.36 -12.24 -1.64
N GLN A 143 -11.85 -13.47 -1.51
CA GLN A 143 -12.58 -14.16 -2.59
C GLN A 143 -13.87 -13.42 -2.97
N LEU A 144 -14.70 -13.06 -1.98
CA LEU A 144 -15.93 -12.31 -2.23
C LEU A 144 -15.68 -10.93 -2.88
N GLY A 145 -14.59 -10.25 -2.49
CA GLY A 145 -14.22 -8.96 -3.07
C GLY A 145 -13.68 -9.03 -4.50
N GLN A 146 -13.14 -10.18 -4.92
CA GLN A 146 -12.62 -10.40 -6.28
C GLN A 146 -13.75 -10.65 -7.27
N ASP A 147 -14.77 -11.41 -6.88
CA ASP A 147 -15.94 -11.69 -7.72
C ASP A 147 -16.75 -10.43 -8.05
N ALA A 148 -16.74 -9.44 -7.14
CA ALA A 148 -17.41 -8.14 -7.33
C ALA A 148 -16.62 -7.16 -8.24
N ASN A 149 -15.36 -7.42 -8.57
CA ASN A 149 -14.49 -6.51 -9.32
C ASN A 149 -13.78 -7.20 -10.50
N SER A 150 -14.43 -7.26 -11.66
CA SER A 150 -13.69 -7.15 -12.93
C SER A 150 -14.46 -6.34 -13.98
N PRO A 151 -13.94 -5.15 -14.32
CA PRO A 151 -13.55 -4.93 -15.71
C PRO A 151 -12.18 -4.23 -15.88
N PHE A 152 -11.34 -4.16 -14.85
CA PHE A 152 -9.94 -3.71 -14.97
C PHE A 152 -8.96 -4.84 -14.62
N GLY A 153 -9.01 -5.90 -15.41
CA GLY A 153 -8.02 -6.98 -15.43
C GLY A 153 -6.70 -6.53 -16.06
N LEU A 154 -5.89 -5.76 -15.32
CA LEU A 154 -4.54 -5.37 -15.77
C LEU A 154 -3.51 -5.37 -14.63
N PHE A 155 -3.41 -6.45 -13.85
CA PHE A 155 -2.14 -6.84 -13.21
C PHE A 155 -2.12 -8.36 -13.06
N ASN A 156 -1.28 -9.05 -13.84
CA ASN A 156 -0.96 -10.48 -13.78
C ASN A 156 -0.95 -11.06 -12.35
N GLY A 157 -2.08 -11.51 -11.80
CA GLY A 157 -2.15 -12.33 -10.58
C GLY A 157 -1.49 -11.76 -9.32
N GLN A 158 -1.07 -10.49 -9.28
CA GLN A 158 -0.32 -9.91 -8.16
C GLN A 158 -0.97 -8.62 -7.67
N ARG A 159 -1.94 -8.78 -6.76
CA ARG A 159 -2.51 -7.70 -5.93
C ARG A 159 -1.43 -7.04 -5.04
N CYS A 160 -0.33 -7.75 -4.81
CA CYS A 160 0.82 -7.32 -4.04
C CYS A 160 1.96 -6.86 -4.95
N GLN A 161 2.44 -5.64 -4.76
CA GLN A 161 3.69 -5.19 -5.38
C GLN A 161 4.87 -5.58 -4.49
N MET A 162 5.86 -6.23 -5.09
CA MET A 162 7.04 -6.74 -4.39
C MET A 162 8.32 -6.15 -4.97
N CYS A 163 9.32 -5.94 -4.13
CA CYS A 163 10.69 -5.61 -4.52
C CYS A 163 11.68 -6.33 -3.61
N LEU A 164 12.93 -6.45 -4.06
CA LEU A 164 14.03 -6.98 -3.27
C LEU A 164 14.75 -5.84 -2.54
N ARG A 165 15.51 -6.18 -1.50
CA ARG A 165 16.38 -5.21 -0.79
C ARG A 165 17.37 -4.51 -1.73
N SER A 166 17.87 -5.23 -2.72
CA SER A 166 18.84 -4.75 -3.70
C SER A 166 18.21 -4.00 -4.88
N ASP A 167 16.88 -3.97 -4.98
CA ASP A 167 16.22 -3.24 -6.06
C ASP A 167 16.45 -1.72 -5.89
N PRO A 168 16.63 -0.98 -6.99
CA PRO A 168 16.82 0.47 -6.94
C PRO A 168 15.55 1.18 -6.47
N LEU A 169 15.71 2.31 -5.78
CA LEU A 169 14.58 3.14 -5.31
C LEU A 169 13.62 3.51 -6.45
N LEU A 170 14.13 3.78 -7.65
CA LEU A 170 13.31 4.08 -8.83
C LEU A 170 12.26 2.99 -9.09
N LYS A 171 12.65 1.71 -9.00
CA LYS A 171 11.74 0.59 -9.22
C LYS A 171 10.62 0.56 -8.18
N VAL A 172 10.92 0.84 -6.92
CA VAL A 172 9.90 0.95 -5.87
C VAL A 172 8.97 2.14 -6.12
N MET A 173 9.52 3.30 -6.52
CA MET A 173 8.72 4.48 -6.84
C MET A 173 7.79 4.25 -8.03
N GLU A 174 8.26 3.57 -9.08
CA GLU A 174 7.43 3.19 -10.24
C GLU A 174 6.27 2.27 -9.83
N ARG A 175 6.51 1.37 -8.86
CA ARG A 175 5.46 0.49 -8.31
C ARG A 175 4.42 1.27 -7.53
N LEU A 176 4.84 2.20 -6.67
CA LEU A 176 3.96 3.11 -5.90
C LEU A 176 3.25 4.15 -6.80
N ALA A 177 3.81 4.47 -7.96
CA ALA A 177 3.20 5.36 -8.95
C ALA A 177 1.97 4.73 -9.64
N ASN A 178 1.80 3.41 -9.55
CA ASN A 178 0.62 2.73 -10.09
C ASN A 178 -0.63 3.10 -9.25
N PRO A 179 -1.72 3.56 -9.89
CA PRO A 179 -2.96 3.84 -9.17
C PRO A 179 -3.45 2.62 -8.38
N GLY A 180 -3.84 2.83 -7.13
CA GLY A 180 -4.31 1.77 -6.23
C GLY A 180 -3.21 1.08 -5.43
N VAL A 181 -1.94 1.18 -5.86
CA VAL A 181 -0.82 0.67 -5.06
C VAL A 181 -0.53 1.67 -3.93
N ARG A 182 -0.70 1.21 -2.69
CA ARG A 182 -0.44 2.02 -1.49
C ARG A 182 0.84 1.63 -0.77
N ARG A 183 1.33 0.42 -1.03
CA ARG A 183 2.53 -0.15 -0.42
C ARG A 183 3.23 -1.08 -1.40
N VAL A 184 4.55 -1.18 -1.24
CA VAL A 184 5.41 -2.17 -1.86
C VAL A 184 6.07 -2.98 -0.76
N PHE A 185 5.92 -4.30 -0.81
CA PHE A 185 6.52 -5.21 0.15
C PHE A 185 7.93 -5.57 -0.28
N ILE A 186 8.88 -5.42 0.63
CA ILE A 186 10.25 -5.85 0.42
C ILE A 186 10.37 -7.28 0.90
N VAL A 187 10.85 -8.16 0.04
CA VAL A 187 10.96 -9.59 0.33
C VAL A 187 12.35 -10.13 0.03
N GLU A 188 12.68 -11.23 0.70
CA GLU A 188 13.86 -12.02 0.38
C GLU A 188 13.69 -12.74 -0.97
N ALA A 189 14.75 -12.76 -1.77
CA ALA A 189 14.78 -13.50 -3.02
C ALA A 189 14.64 -15.01 -2.79
N GLY A 190 13.78 -15.66 -3.57
CA GLY A 190 13.53 -17.11 -3.46
C GLY A 190 12.40 -17.44 -2.47
N SER A 191 12.61 -17.19 -1.18
CA SER A 191 11.62 -17.54 -0.13
C SER A 191 10.38 -16.64 -0.16
N LYS A 192 10.48 -15.41 -0.67
CA LYS A 192 9.45 -14.36 -0.56
C LYS A 192 9.14 -13.97 0.88
N ARG A 193 10.00 -14.30 1.84
CA ARG A 193 9.85 -13.89 3.23
C ARG A 193 9.78 -12.36 3.31
N VAL A 194 8.79 -11.82 4.01
CA VAL A 194 8.62 -10.37 4.14
C VAL A 194 9.71 -9.80 5.03
N GLU A 195 10.45 -8.83 4.52
CA GLU A 195 11.54 -8.15 5.23
C GLU A 195 11.21 -6.69 5.56
N GLY A 196 10.26 -6.09 4.85
CA GLY A 196 9.84 -4.73 5.08
C GLY A 196 8.71 -4.26 4.18
N VAL A 197 8.34 -3.00 4.35
CA VAL A 197 7.30 -2.36 3.56
C VAL A 197 7.62 -0.88 3.32
N ILE A 198 7.40 -0.42 2.09
CA ILE A 198 7.59 0.98 1.69
C ILE A 198 6.22 1.50 1.23
N SER A 199 5.84 2.69 1.71
CA SER A 199 4.52 3.33 1.47
C SER A 199 4.68 4.72 0.84
#